data_AF-A0A528D777-F1
#
_entry.id   AF-A0A528D777-F1
#
_cell.length_a   1.000
_cell.length_b   1.000
_cell.length_c   1.000
_cell.angle_alpha   90.00
_cell.angle_beta   90.00
_cell.angle_gamma   90.00
#
_symmetry.space_group_name_H-M   'P 1'
#
loop_
_entity.id
_entity.type
_entity.pdbx_description
1 polymer ?
#
loop_
_entity_poly.entity_id
_entity_poly.type
_entity_poly.pdbx_seq_one_letter_code
_entity_poly.pdbx_strand_id
1 'polypeptide(L)'
;LAALTNTHPQALYRLLRALASVGVFHEAEDRFFSLTPVGSALRSDVQHSVAPWAILTGRPYFRRAWSDLLHSVSTGENAFRHAYGKGVWEYRAKHPEESVIFDRAMTAMSRGVAAAVLAAYDFRPFSVVMDVAGGQGALLAEILRRNPGQRGILFDQPQVVAKAGPVFDAAGVADRCDIVAGDFFASVSEGADAIVLKWILHDWDD
;
A
#
# COMPACT_ATOMS: atom_id res chain seq x y z
N LEU A 1 1.91 -25.27 -14.26
CA LEU A 1 1.53 -23.85 -14.10
C LEU A 1 0.22 -23.52 -14.81
N ALA A 2 0.14 -23.63 -16.14
CA ALA A 2 -1.05 -23.21 -16.91
C ALA A 2 -2.39 -23.80 -16.43
N ALA A 3 -2.42 -25.09 -16.11
CA ALA A 3 -3.61 -25.76 -15.54
C ALA A 3 -3.97 -25.23 -14.15
N LEU A 4 -2.98 -24.98 -13.29
CA LEU A 4 -3.19 -24.50 -11.91
C LEU A 4 -3.73 -23.07 -11.88
N THR A 5 -3.34 -22.24 -12.85
CA THR A 5 -3.76 -20.83 -12.94
C THR A 5 -4.93 -20.62 -13.90
N ASN A 6 -5.48 -21.69 -14.48
CA ASN A 6 -6.53 -21.65 -15.50
C ASN A 6 -6.20 -20.68 -16.66
N THR A 7 -5.02 -20.84 -17.27
CA THR A 7 -4.53 -19.98 -18.35
C THR A 7 -4.18 -20.76 -19.60
N HIS A 8 -4.22 -20.10 -20.76
CA HIS A 8 -3.83 -20.70 -22.02
C HIS A 8 -2.31 -21.02 -22.05
N PRO A 9 -1.89 -22.30 -22.23
CA PRO A 9 -0.50 -22.71 -22.04
C PRO A 9 0.53 -21.91 -22.84
N GLN A 10 0.28 -21.66 -24.13
CA GLN A 10 1.24 -20.93 -24.97
C GLN A 10 1.28 -19.43 -24.67
N ALA A 11 0.17 -18.85 -24.23
CA ALA A 11 0.14 -17.44 -23.85
C ALA A 11 0.88 -17.23 -22.52
N LEU A 12 0.63 -18.11 -21.54
CA LEU A 12 1.36 -18.10 -20.29
C LEU A 12 2.86 -18.32 -20.53
N TYR A 13 3.25 -19.26 -21.39
CA TYR A 13 4.65 -19.50 -21.74
C TYR A 13 5.33 -18.23 -22.25
N ARG A 14 4.71 -17.53 -23.21
CA ARG A 14 5.27 -16.27 -23.76
C ARG A 14 5.41 -15.19 -22.70
N LEU A 15 4.44 -15.07 -21.80
CA LEU A 15 4.51 -14.12 -20.68
C LEU A 15 5.64 -14.47 -19.71
N LEU A 16 5.73 -15.73 -19.27
CA LEU A 16 6.78 -16.18 -18.35
C LEU A 16 8.18 -16.00 -18.95
N ARG A 17 8.34 -16.28 -20.25
CA ARG A 17 9.60 -16.06 -20.96
C ARG A 17 9.97 -14.58 -21.07
N ALA A 18 9.00 -13.69 -21.33
CA ALA A 18 9.24 -12.24 -21.31
C ALA A 18 9.63 -11.74 -19.91
N LEU A 19 8.99 -12.30 -18.86
CA LEU A 19 9.33 -11.98 -17.47
C LEU A 19 10.68 -12.58 -17.05
N ALA A 20 11.09 -13.71 -17.63
CA ALA A 20 12.41 -14.28 -17.43
C ALA A 20 13.52 -13.40 -18.03
N SER A 21 13.30 -12.79 -19.21
CA SER A 21 14.29 -11.89 -19.80
C SER A 21 14.56 -10.62 -18.99
N VAL A 22 13.67 -10.26 -18.06
CA VAL A 22 13.85 -9.15 -17.11
C VAL A 22 14.11 -9.62 -15.68
N GLY A 23 14.45 -10.91 -15.51
CA GLY A 23 14.93 -11.45 -14.24
C GLY A 23 13.86 -11.74 -13.19
N VAL A 24 12.56 -11.78 -13.54
CA VAL A 24 11.49 -12.17 -12.59
C VAL A 24 11.44 -13.69 -12.40
N PHE A 25 11.68 -14.44 -13.46
CA PHE A 25 11.79 -15.90 -13.45
C PHE A 25 13.12 -16.35 -14.04
N HIS A 26 13.52 -17.58 -13.73
CA HIS A 26 14.55 -18.30 -14.45
C HIS A 26 13.88 -19.40 -15.29
N GLU A 27 14.04 -19.34 -16.62
CA GLU A 27 13.64 -20.40 -17.55
C GLU A 27 14.78 -21.42 -17.64
N ALA A 28 14.52 -22.65 -17.20
CA ALA A 28 15.39 -23.80 -17.38
C ALA A 28 15.02 -24.57 -18.67
N GLU A 29 15.67 -25.71 -18.90
CA GLU A 29 15.33 -26.63 -20.00
C GLU A 29 13.84 -27.03 -19.97
N ASP A 30 13.31 -27.48 -21.10
CA ASP A 30 11.93 -27.95 -21.25
C ASP A 30 10.84 -26.99 -20.77
N ARG A 31 11.10 -25.68 -20.81
CA ARG A 31 10.15 -24.62 -20.40
C ARG A 31 9.77 -24.71 -18.91
N PHE A 32 10.68 -25.23 -18.07
CA PHE A 32 10.52 -25.17 -16.63
C PHE A 32 10.87 -23.77 -16.12
N PHE A 33 10.05 -23.22 -15.23
CA PHE A 33 10.26 -21.89 -14.65
C PHE A 33 10.43 -21.99 -13.14
N SER A 34 11.38 -21.24 -12.60
CA SER A 34 11.62 -21.08 -11.16
C SER A 34 11.68 -19.60 -10.80
N LEU A 35 11.45 -19.28 -9.51
CA LEU A 35 11.50 -17.90 -9.02
C LEU A 35 12.96 -17.44 -8.85
N THR A 36 13.24 -16.20 -9.26
CA THR A 36 14.45 -15.47 -8.87
C THR A 36 14.21 -14.73 -7.54
N PRO A 37 15.18 -13.97 -7.00
CA PRO A 37 14.89 -13.07 -5.87
C PRO A 37 13.76 -12.06 -6.15
N VAL A 38 13.69 -11.52 -7.37
CA VAL A 38 12.60 -10.60 -7.78
C VAL A 38 11.26 -11.32 -7.80
N GLY A 39 11.19 -12.51 -8.42
CA GLY A 39 9.97 -13.32 -8.42
C GLY A 39 9.55 -13.76 -7.01
N SER A 40 10.52 -14.05 -6.14
CA SER A 40 10.26 -14.43 -4.74
C SER A 40 9.59 -13.32 -3.95
N ALA A 41 9.91 -12.05 -4.24
CA ALA A 41 9.27 -10.89 -3.61
C ALA A 41 7.78 -10.75 -4.00
N LEU A 42 7.31 -11.41 -5.07
CA LEU A 42 5.90 -11.42 -5.50
C LEU A 42 5.07 -12.53 -4.83
N ARG A 43 5.67 -13.34 -3.96
CA ARG A 43 4.91 -14.36 -3.21
C ARG A 43 4.04 -13.72 -2.14
N SER A 44 2.88 -14.29 -1.83
CA SER A 44 1.98 -13.79 -0.79
C SER A 44 2.38 -14.22 0.62
N ASP A 45 3.27 -15.22 0.76
CA ASP A 45 3.65 -15.86 2.01
C ASP A 45 5.02 -15.39 2.55
N VAL A 46 5.55 -14.29 1.99
CA VAL A 46 6.80 -13.67 2.47
C VAL A 46 6.51 -12.36 3.19
N GLN A 47 7.32 -12.05 4.20
CA GLN A 47 7.12 -10.90 5.10
C GLN A 47 7.05 -9.55 4.37
N HIS A 48 7.89 -9.35 3.35
CA HIS A 48 7.99 -8.10 2.58
C HIS A 48 7.52 -8.29 1.14
N SER A 49 6.33 -8.88 0.97
CA SER A 49 5.72 -9.09 -0.34
C SER A 49 5.42 -7.78 -1.05
N VAL A 50 5.80 -7.69 -2.33
CA VAL A 50 5.41 -6.59 -3.24
C VAL A 50 4.25 -7.01 -4.17
N ALA A 51 3.69 -8.21 -3.99
CA ALA A 51 2.57 -8.70 -4.79
C ALA A 51 1.34 -7.78 -4.76
N PRO A 52 0.94 -7.20 -3.60
CA PRO A 52 -0.18 -6.26 -3.56
C PRO A 52 0.04 -5.02 -4.44
N TRP A 53 1.28 -4.51 -4.51
CA TRP A 53 1.64 -3.39 -5.37
C TRP A 53 1.59 -3.77 -6.86
N ALA A 54 2.11 -4.95 -7.21
CA ALA A 54 2.02 -5.48 -8.58
C ALA A 54 0.56 -5.66 -9.03
N ILE A 55 -0.33 -6.09 -8.13
CA ILE A 55 -1.77 -6.20 -8.40
C ILE A 55 -2.39 -4.81 -8.60
N LEU A 56 -2.07 -3.83 -7.74
CA LEU A 56 -2.59 -2.45 -7.83
C LEU A 56 -2.23 -1.80 -9.17
N THR A 57 -0.95 -1.85 -9.54
CA THR A 57 -0.47 -1.32 -10.84
C THR A 57 -1.06 -2.07 -12.03
N GLY A 58 -1.43 -3.33 -11.81
CA GLY A 58 -2.18 -4.17 -12.74
C GLY A 58 -3.70 -3.91 -12.78
N ARG A 59 -4.25 -2.95 -12.04
CA ARG A 59 -5.69 -2.64 -12.11
C ARG A 59 -6.03 -1.81 -13.35
N PRO A 60 -7.16 -2.08 -14.02
CA PRO A 60 -7.54 -1.32 -15.22
C PRO A 60 -7.62 0.19 -14.98
N TYR A 61 -8.18 0.61 -13.84
CA TYR A 61 -8.35 2.03 -13.52
C TYR A 61 -7.02 2.77 -13.34
N PHE A 62 -6.06 2.10 -12.71
CA PHE A 62 -4.71 2.62 -12.51
C PHE A 62 -3.97 2.71 -13.84
N ARG A 63 -3.98 1.65 -14.66
CA ARG A 63 -3.32 1.67 -15.98
C ARG A 63 -3.91 2.71 -16.93
N ARG A 64 -5.23 2.88 -16.95
CA ARG A 64 -5.87 3.84 -17.86
C ARG A 64 -5.41 5.27 -17.58
N ALA A 65 -5.29 5.66 -16.32
CA ALA A 65 -4.78 6.98 -15.98
C ALA A 65 -3.33 7.19 -16.48
N TRP A 66 -2.50 6.15 -16.44
CA TRP A 66 -1.15 6.19 -17.02
C TRP A 66 -1.13 6.23 -18.55
N SER A 67 -2.11 5.60 -19.22
CA SER A 67 -2.25 5.71 -20.68
C SER A 67 -2.50 7.15 -21.14
N ASP A 68 -3.12 7.97 -20.28
CA ASP A 68 -3.44 9.38 -20.56
C ASP A 68 -2.36 10.35 -20.01
N LEU A 69 -1.15 9.86 -19.71
CA LEU A 69 -0.04 10.67 -19.18
C LEU A 69 0.27 11.91 -20.06
N LEU A 70 0.17 11.77 -21.38
CA LEU A 70 0.41 12.89 -22.31
C LEU A 70 -0.56 14.05 -22.06
N HIS A 71 -1.81 13.77 -21.68
CA HIS A 71 -2.78 14.82 -21.31
C HIS A 71 -2.27 15.63 -20.14
N SER A 72 -1.80 14.96 -19.08
CA SER A 72 -1.24 15.64 -17.91
C SER A 72 -0.02 16.47 -18.21
N VAL A 73 0.92 15.95 -18.99
CA VAL A 73 2.13 16.69 -19.35
C VAL A 73 1.81 17.89 -20.25
N SER A 74 0.81 17.77 -21.14
CA SER A 74 0.48 18.81 -22.11
C SER A 74 -0.38 19.92 -21.52
N THR A 75 -1.25 19.60 -20.55
CA THR A 75 -2.27 20.55 -20.04
C THR A 75 -2.07 20.94 -18.58
N GLY A 76 -1.28 20.18 -17.81
CA GLY A 76 -1.20 20.28 -16.36
C GLY A 76 -2.38 19.64 -15.62
N GLU A 77 -3.40 19.13 -16.32
CA GLU A 77 -4.57 18.51 -15.68
C GLU A 77 -4.29 17.06 -15.23
N ASN A 78 -4.96 16.60 -14.17
CA ASN A 78 -4.82 15.24 -13.68
C ASN A 78 -5.43 14.20 -14.65
N ALA A 79 -4.62 13.28 -15.19
CA ALA A 79 -5.04 12.26 -16.16
C ALA A 79 -6.14 11.31 -15.63
N PHE A 80 -6.15 11.05 -14.31
CA PHE A 80 -7.22 10.25 -13.71
C PHE A 80 -8.57 10.98 -13.81
N ARG A 81 -8.59 12.27 -13.45
CA ARG A 81 -9.78 13.12 -13.59
C ARG A 81 -10.24 13.20 -15.04
N HIS A 82 -9.31 13.34 -15.99
CA HIS A 82 -9.62 13.30 -17.42
C HIS A 82 -10.29 11.97 -17.83
N ALA A 83 -9.70 10.83 -17.48
CA ALA A 83 -10.17 9.51 -17.90
C ALA A 83 -11.50 9.07 -17.28
N TYR A 84 -11.80 9.54 -16.06
CA TYR A 84 -12.92 9.06 -15.24
C TYR A 84 -13.93 10.14 -14.81
N GLY A 85 -13.67 11.41 -15.14
CA GLY A 85 -14.51 12.56 -14.78
C GLY A 85 -14.54 12.89 -13.28
N LYS A 86 -13.64 12.30 -12.48
CA LYS A 86 -13.57 12.46 -11.02
C LYS A 86 -12.19 12.15 -10.46
N GLY A 87 -11.92 12.57 -9.23
CA GLY A 87 -10.68 12.24 -8.53
C GLY A 87 -10.56 10.75 -8.20
N VAL A 88 -9.33 10.26 -8.08
CA VAL A 88 -9.05 8.85 -7.77
C VAL A 88 -9.62 8.41 -6.41
N TRP A 89 -9.67 9.32 -5.43
CA TRP A 89 -10.27 9.08 -4.11
C TRP A 89 -11.79 8.91 -4.21
N GLU A 90 -12.49 9.80 -4.92
CA GLU A 90 -13.93 9.67 -5.15
C GLU A 90 -14.27 8.41 -5.95
N TYR A 91 -13.41 8.05 -6.92
CA TYR A 91 -13.57 6.81 -7.66
C TYR A 91 -13.48 5.60 -6.73
N ARG A 92 -12.42 5.48 -5.92
CA ARG A 92 -12.23 4.36 -4.99
C ARG A 92 -13.33 4.26 -3.92
N ALA A 93 -13.83 5.39 -3.43
CA ALA A 93 -14.96 5.42 -2.48
C ALA A 93 -16.23 4.73 -3.05
N LYS A 94 -16.40 4.74 -4.38
CA LYS A 94 -17.51 4.07 -5.10
C LYS A 94 -17.17 2.65 -5.57
N HIS A 95 -15.93 2.20 -5.38
CA HIS A 95 -15.42 0.88 -5.81
C HIS A 95 -14.68 0.20 -4.65
N PRO A 96 -15.41 -0.38 -3.67
CA PRO A 96 -14.82 -0.94 -2.46
C PRO A 96 -13.76 -2.02 -2.70
N GLU A 97 -13.89 -2.78 -3.79
CA GLU A 97 -12.92 -3.79 -4.22
C GLU A 97 -11.57 -3.18 -4.60
N GLU A 98 -11.56 -2.02 -5.27
CA GLU A 98 -10.33 -1.30 -5.61
C GLU A 98 -9.72 -0.64 -4.38
N SER A 99 -10.56 -0.17 -3.45
CA SER A 99 -10.10 0.34 -2.14
C SER A 99 -9.38 -0.76 -1.35
N VAL A 100 -9.93 -1.97 -1.28
CA VAL A 100 -9.27 -3.10 -0.59
C VAL A 100 -7.91 -3.43 -1.22
N ILE A 101 -7.80 -3.38 -2.55
CA ILE A 101 -6.53 -3.64 -3.25
C ILE A 101 -5.52 -2.52 -2.96
N PHE A 102 -5.96 -1.27 -2.98
CA PHE A 102 -5.14 -0.11 -2.63
C PHE A 102 -4.63 -0.18 -1.19
N ASP A 103 -5.51 -0.42 -0.22
CA ASP A 103 -5.17 -0.53 1.21
C ASP A 103 -4.12 -1.62 1.44
N ARG A 104 -4.29 -2.80 0.80
CA ARG A 104 -3.32 -3.90 0.87
C ARG A 104 -1.96 -3.49 0.31
N ALA A 105 -1.94 -2.75 -0.80
CA ALA A 105 -0.70 -2.24 -1.39
C ALA A 105 0.00 -1.23 -0.46
N MET A 106 -0.74 -0.27 0.10
CA MET A 106 -0.20 0.70 1.05
C MET A 106 0.33 0.04 2.31
N THR A 107 -0.40 -0.92 2.88
CA THR A 107 0.02 -1.68 4.07
C THR A 107 1.31 -2.46 3.80
N ALA A 108 1.39 -3.17 2.66
CA ALA A 108 2.57 -3.94 2.30
C ALA A 108 3.82 -3.05 2.12
N MET A 109 3.67 -1.94 1.40
CA MET A 109 4.76 -0.99 1.17
C MET A 109 5.18 -0.28 2.46
N SER A 110 4.22 0.06 3.34
CA SER A 110 4.50 0.68 4.64
C SER A 110 5.32 -0.23 5.55
N ARG A 111 5.03 -1.55 5.58
CA ARG A 111 5.85 -2.54 6.30
C ARG A 111 7.28 -2.62 5.77
N GLY A 112 7.47 -2.43 4.46
CA GLY A 112 8.78 -2.40 3.82
C GLY A 112 9.66 -1.23 4.27
N VAL A 113 9.06 -0.05 4.49
CA VAL A 113 9.81 1.15 4.88
C VAL A 113 9.88 1.39 6.40
N ALA A 114 8.99 0.77 7.18
CA ALA A 114 8.90 1.00 8.63
C ALA A 114 10.24 0.77 9.35
N ALA A 115 10.98 -0.27 8.98
CA ALA A 115 12.28 -0.56 9.58
C ALA A 115 13.32 0.56 9.37
N ALA A 116 13.33 1.17 8.18
CA ALA A 116 14.23 2.27 7.85
C ALA A 116 13.84 3.56 8.58
N VAL A 117 12.53 3.88 8.62
CA VAL A 117 12.00 5.04 9.36
C VAL A 117 12.39 4.95 10.83
N LEU A 118 12.22 3.79 11.45
CA LEU A 118 12.52 3.56 12.87
C LEU A 118 14.02 3.45 13.19
N ALA A 119 14.87 3.24 12.18
CA ALA A 119 16.31 3.34 12.34
C ALA A 119 16.78 4.80 12.20
N ALA A 120 16.08 5.60 11.41
CA ALA A 120 16.44 6.98 11.11
C ALA A 120 15.89 8.01 12.11
N TYR A 121 14.79 7.68 12.80
CA TYR A 121 14.12 8.62 13.70
C TYR A 121 13.82 7.99 15.06
N ASP A 122 14.13 8.73 16.13
CA ASP A 122 13.88 8.32 17.50
C ASP A 122 12.50 8.80 17.97
N PHE A 123 11.56 7.85 18.10
CA PHE A 123 10.22 8.13 18.60
C PHE A 123 10.13 8.14 20.13
N ARG A 124 11.14 7.65 20.87
CA ARG A 124 11.08 7.48 22.34
C ARG A 124 10.69 8.73 23.14
N PRO A 125 11.04 9.97 22.72
CA PRO A 125 10.65 11.17 23.47
C PRO A 125 9.14 11.45 23.55
N PHE A 126 8.33 10.85 22.66
CA PHE A 126 6.89 11.11 22.59
C PHE A 126 6.10 10.08 23.38
N SER A 127 5.04 10.49 24.08
CA SER A 127 4.17 9.55 24.81
C SER A 127 3.03 9.04 23.94
N VAL A 128 2.47 9.93 23.12
CA VAL A 128 1.40 9.63 22.18
C VAL A 128 1.79 10.04 20.76
N VAL A 129 1.79 9.08 19.83
CA VAL A 129 2.09 9.31 18.40
C VAL A 129 0.82 9.16 17.57
N MET A 130 0.47 10.17 16.78
CA MET A 130 -0.62 10.09 15.83
C MET A 130 -0.11 9.85 14.42
N ASP A 131 -0.71 8.88 13.71
CA ASP A 131 -0.47 8.64 12.28
C ASP A 131 -1.70 9.15 11.51
N VAL A 132 -1.56 10.33 10.88
CA VAL A 132 -2.63 11.01 10.14
C VAL A 132 -2.61 10.56 8.69
N ALA A 133 -3.78 10.11 8.21
CA ALA A 133 -3.91 9.35 6.98
C ALA A 133 -2.99 8.11 6.97
N GLY A 134 -2.90 7.43 8.13
CA GLY A 134 -2.00 6.30 8.35
C GLY A 134 -2.42 5.00 7.63
N GLY A 135 -3.52 5.02 6.88
CA GLY A 135 -4.11 3.85 6.25
C GLY A 135 -4.60 2.87 7.31
N GLN A 136 -4.14 1.62 7.22
CA GLN A 136 -4.45 0.59 8.21
C GLN A 136 -3.45 0.56 9.39
N GLY A 137 -2.61 1.59 9.53
CA GLY A 137 -1.75 1.77 10.71
C GLY A 137 -0.49 0.90 10.75
N ALA A 138 -0.01 0.40 9.61
CA ALA A 138 1.15 -0.50 9.58
C ALA A 138 2.44 0.14 10.11
N LEU A 139 2.66 1.43 9.88
CA LEU A 139 3.80 2.16 10.44
C LEU A 139 3.62 2.38 11.95
N LEU A 140 2.46 2.91 12.35
CA LEU A 140 2.13 3.13 13.76
C LEU A 140 2.25 1.86 14.60
N ALA A 141 1.72 0.73 14.12
CA ALA A 141 1.82 -0.55 14.82
C ALA A 141 3.28 -0.95 15.10
N GLU A 142 4.19 -0.72 14.14
CA GLU A 142 5.62 -1.02 14.33
C GLU A 142 6.30 0.01 15.26
N ILE A 143 5.92 1.30 15.21
CA ILE A 143 6.36 2.31 16.19
C ILE A 143 6.00 1.85 17.60
N LEU A 144 4.74 1.48 17.83
CA LEU A 144 4.27 1.03 19.15
C LEU A 144 4.95 -0.27 19.60
N ARG A 145 5.21 -1.20 18.66
CA ARG A 145 5.88 -2.46 18.97
C ARG A 145 7.32 -2.26 19.44
N ARG A 146 8.05 -1.28 18.88
CA ARG A 146 9.43 -0.97 19.27
C ARG A 146 9.56 -0.12 20.53
N ASN A 147 8.50 0.58 20.91
CA ASN A 147 8.51 1.50 22.04
C ASN A 147 7.44 1.07 23.09
N PRO A 148 7.78 0.13 24.00
CA PRO A 148 6.90 -0.25 25.08
C PRO A 148 6.52 0.97 25.95
N GLY A 149 5.23 1.13 26.24
CA GLY A 149 4.72 2.25 27.05
C GLY A 149 4.18 3.43 26.24
N GLN A 150 4.48 3.53 24.94
CA GLN A 150 3.84 4.51 24.06
C GLN A 150 2.41 4.11 23.71
N ARG A 151 1.55 5.12 23.54
CA ARG A 151 0.21 5.01 22.94
C ARG A 151 0.22 5.58 21.53
N GLY A 152 -0.72 5.13 20.71
CA GLY A 152 -0.90 5.59 19.34
C GLY A 152 -2.32 6.05 19.04
N ILE A 153 -2.45 6.97 18.09
CA ILE A 153 -3.73 7.34 17.49
C ILE A 153 -3.62 7.10 15.99
N LEU A 154 -4.37 6.13 15.45
CA LEU A 154 -4.53 6.01 14.01
C LEU A 154 -5.69 6.89 13.56
N PHE A 155 -5.43 7.84 12.66
CA PHE A 155 -6.46 8.72 12.11
C PHE A 155 -6.57 8.53 10.60
N ASP A 156 -7.71 8.08 10.10
CA ASP A 156 -7.99 7.96 8.66
C ASP A 156 -9.51 8.00 8.40
N GLN A 157 -9.93 7.86 7.15
CA GLN A 157 -11.33 7.83 6.75
C GLN A 157 -12.07 6.63 7.37
N PRO A 158 -13.38 6.75 7.66
CA PRO A 158 -14.16 5.69 8.32
C PRO A 158 -14.00 4.30 7.69
N GLN A 159 -14.07 4.22 6.36
CA GLN A 159 -13.98 2.95 5.63
C GLN A 159 -12.58 2.31 5.65
N VAL A 160 -11.54 3.10 5.90
CA VAL A 160 -10.14 2.64 5.98
C VAL A 160 -9.87 2.10 7.37
N VAL A 161 -10.15 2.89 8.41
CA VAL A 161 -9.89 2.50 9.80
C VAL A 161 -10.75 1.33 10.28
N ALA A 162 -11.94 1.13 9.69
CA ALA A 162 -12.77 -0.04 9.94
C ALA A 162 -12.06 -1.39 9.67
N LYS A 163 -10.95 -1.38 8.91
CA LYS A 163 -10.16 -2.56 8.58
C LYS A 163 -8.77 -2.56 9.25
N ALA A 164 -8.49 -1.62 10.14
CA ALA A 164 -7.17 -1.47 10.76
C ALA A 164 -6.93 -2.42 11.94
N GLY A 165 -7.99 -2.84 12.65
CA GLY A 165 -7.89 -3.72 13.84
C GLY A 165 -6.96 -4.92 13.68
N PRO A 166 -7.13 -5.75 12.63
CA PRO A 166 -6.26 -6.91 12.39
C PRO A 166 -4.76 -6.59 12.29
N VAL A 167 -4.37 -5.38 11.88
CA VAL A 167 -2.96 -4.97 11.82
C VAL A 167 -2.38 -4.78 13.22
N PHE A 168 -3.14 -4.14 14.12
CA PHE A 168 -2.70 -3.92 15.51
C PHE A 168 -2.78 -5.19 16.36
N ASP A 169 -3.78 -6.04 16.12
CA ASP A 169 -3.90 -7.36 16.76
C ASP A 169 -2.68 -8.23 16.43
N ALA A 170 -2.34 -8.32 15.14
CA ALA A 170 -1.18 -9.10 14.69
C ALA A 170 0.16 -8.55 15.23
N ALA A 171 0.23 -7.26 15.51
CA ALA A 171 1.41 -6.62 16.12
C ALA A 171 1.43 -6.75 17.66
N GLY A 172 0.33 -7.17 18.28
CA GLY A 172 0.20 -7.27 19.74
C GLY A 172 0.17 -5.91 20.45
N VAL A 173 -0.40 -4.89 19.80
CA VAL A 173 -0.41 -3.50 20.33
C VAL A 173 -1.79 -2.83 20.27
N ALA A 174 -2.85 -3.60 20.01
CA ALA A 174 -4.22 -3.10 19.87
C ALA A 174 -4.72 -2.36 21.12
N ASP A 175 -4.31 -2.80 22.31
CA ASP A 175 -4.64 -2.18 23.61
C ASP A 175 -4.03 -0.78 23.81
N ARG A 176 -3.05 -0.42 22.96
CA ARG A 176 -2.32 0.86 23.02
C ARG A 176 -2.61 1.78 21.85
N CYS A 177 -3.54 1.43 20.97
CA CYS A 177 -3.89 2.25 19.81
C CYS A 177 -5.36 2.64 19.83
N ASP A 178 -5.62 3.94 19.83
CA ASP A 178 -6.95 4.47 19.57
C ASP A 178 -7.13 4.61 18.05
N ILE A 179 -8.21 4.06 17.52
CA ILE A 179 -8.52 4.09 16.08
C ILE A 179 -9.64 5.11 15.86
N VAL A 180 -9.31 6.22 15.20
CA VAL A 180 -10.18 7.37 15.02
C VAL A 180 -10.52 7.56 13.55
N ALA A 181 -11.82 7.56 13.25
CA ALA A 181 -12.32 7.88 11.93
C ALA A 181 -12.52 9.38 11.77
N GLY A 182 -12.09 9.96 10.65
CA GLY A 182 -12.34 11.37 10.38
C GLY A 182 -11.86 11.85 9.01
N ASP A 183 -11.97 13.16 8.81
CA ASP A 183 -11.45 13.89 7.66
C ASP A 183 -10.39 14.88 8.13
N PHE A 184 -9.13 14.64 7.75
CA PHE A 184 -8.01 15.45 8.21
C PHE A 184 -8.01 16.86 7.62
N PHE A 185 -8.77 17.12 6.55
CA PHE A 185 -8.97 18.48 6.03
C PHE A 185 -9.87 19.32 6.94
N ALA A 186 -10.77 18.67 7.68
CA ALA A 186 -11.64 19.35 8.63
C ALA A 186 -10.95 19.54 9.98
N SER A 187 -10.45 18.45 10.56
CA SER A 187 -9.70 18.46 11.83
C SER A 187 -9.04 17.11 12.07
N VAL A 188 -7.98 17.10 12.88
CA VAL A 188 -7.39 15.86 13.42
C VAL A 188 -7.69 15.76 14.92
N SER A 189 -7.56 14.55 15.47
CA SER A 189 -7.77 14.33 16.91
C SER A 189 -6.71 15.08 17.74
N GLU A 190 -7.05 15.43 18.98
CA GLU A 190 -6.13 16.10 19.91
C GLU A 190 -5.36 15.08 20.78
N GLY A 191 -4.38 15.55 21.53
CA GLY A 191 -3.70 14.74 22.58
C GLY A 191 -2.51 13.91 22.10
N ALA A 192 -2.01 14.14 20.88
CA ALA A 192 -0.74 13.59 20.42
C ALA A 192 0.42 14.58 20.61
N ASP A 193 1.57 14.06 21.03
CA ASP A 193 2.81 14.85 21.19
C ASP A 193 3.66 14.81 19.91
N ALA A 194 3.35 13.90 18.98
CA ALA A 194 3.93 13.81 17.66
C ALA A 194 2.88 13.42 16.62
N ILE A 195 2.97 14.03 15.43
CA ILE A 195 2.15 13.70 14.27
C ILE A 195 3.07 13.17 13.15
N VAL A 196 2.71 12.02 12.60
CA VAL A 196 3.36 11.39 11.47
C VAL A 196 2.49 11.54 10.23
N LEU A 197 3.09 12.01 9.15
CA LEU A 197 2.47 12.16 7.83
C LEU A 197 3.25 11.33 6.80
N LYS A 198 2.97 10.02 6.74
CA LYS A 198 3.68 9.09 5.85
C LYS A 198 2.95 8.93 4.51
N TRP A 199 3.58 9.39 3.41
CA TRP A 199 3.05 9.25 2.05
C TRP A 199 1.63 9.79 1.91
N ILE A 200 1.38 10.97 2.48
CA ILE A 200 0.09 11.65 2.35
C ILE A 200 0.22 13.00 1.67
N LEU A 201 1.24 13.80 1.99
CA LEU A 201 1.39 15.14 1.41
C LEU A 201 1.49 15.14 -0.12
N HIS A 202 2.16 14.13 -0.70
CA HIS A 202 2.29 14.00 -2.16
C HIS A 202 0.98 13.70 -2.91
N ASP A 203 -0.11 13.39 -2.20
CA ASP A 203 -1.41 13.09 -2.82
C ASP A 203 -2.23 14.36 -3.11
N TRP A 204 -1.78 15.51 -2.62
CA TRP A 204 -2.50 16.78 -2.61
C TRP A 204 -1.65 17.89 -3.24
N ASP A 205 -2.33 18.87 -3.83
CA ASP A 205 -1.73 20.11 -4.29
C ASP A 205 -1.42 21.06 -3.11
N ASP A 206 -0.62 22.08 -3.40
CA ASP A 206 -0.22 23.14 -2.46
C ASP A 206 -1.39 24.04 -2.03
#